data_AF-G5KGT9-F1
#
_entry.id   AF-G5KGT9-F1
#
_cell.length_a   1.000
_cell.length_b   1.000
_cell.length_c   1.000
_cell.angle_alpha   90.00
_cell.angle_beta   90.00
_cell.angle_gamma   90.00
#
_symmetry.space_group_name_H-M   'P 1'
#
loop_
_entity.id
_entity.type
_entity.pdbx_description
1 polymer ?
#
loop_
_entity_poly.entity_id
_entity_poly.type
_entity_poly.pdbx_seq_one_letter_code
_entity_poly.pdbx_strand_id
1 'polypeptide(L)' 'MEKALTPQQKACKNWNAKNREHRNYLTKRSSARSFIRNNATLEDLDELELLIKERKKSI' A
#
# COMPACT_ATOMS: atom_id res chain seq x y z
N MET A 1 12.26 -23.14 -20.17
CA MET A 1 13.02 -23.51 -18.95
C MET A 1 12.79 -22.43 -17.91
N GLU A 2 12.30 -22.80 -16.73
CA GLU A 2 12.04 -21.84 -15.65
C GLU A 2 13.37 -21.33 -15.07
N LYS A 3 13.57 -20.01 -15.06
CA LYS A 3 14.83 -19.40 -14.63
C LYS A 3 14.90 -19.41 -13.09
N ALA A 4 15.92 -20.07 -12.55
CA ALA A 4 16.16 -20.06 -11.11
C ALA A 4 16.48 -18.64 -10.60
N LEU A 5 15.90 -18.27 -9.46
CA LEU A 5 16.15 -16.98 -8.80
C LEU A 5 17.62 -16.88 -8.36
N THR A 6 18.21 -15.71 -8.55
CA THR A 6 19.57 -15.41 -8.07
C THR A 6 19.61 -15.38 -6.54
N PRO A 7 20.80 -15.56 -5.91
CA PRO A 7 20.94 -15.44 -4.46
C PRO A 7 20.43 -14.11 -3.90
N GLN A 8 20.63 -13.01 -4.63
CA GLN A 8 20.12 -11.67 -4.29
C GLN A 8 18.59 -11.65 -4.31
N GLN A 9 17.97 -12.19 -5.35
CA GLN A 9 16.51 -12.27 -5.46
C GLN A 9 15.91 -13.14 -4.35
N LYS A 10 16.57 -14.25 -3.98
CA LYS A 10 16.17 -15.10 -2.85
C LYS A 10 16.27 -14.35 -1.53
N ALA A 11 17.36 -13.63 -1.30
CA ALA A 11 17.55 -12.81 -0.09
C ALA A 11 16.50 -11.69 0.01
N CYS A 12 16.26 -10.96 -1.08
CA CYS A 12 15.18 -9.97 -1.15
C CYS A 12 13.82 -10.61 -0.90
N LYS A 13 13.52 -11.78 -1.49
CA LYS A 13 12.26 -12.50 -1.26
C LYS A 13 12.08 -12.90 0.21
N ASN A 14 13.14 -13.34 0.88
CA ASN A 14 13.11 -13.74 2.29
C ASN A 14 12.95 -12.53 3.23
N TRP A 15 13.73 -11.47 3.01
CA TRP A 15 13.53 -10.21 3.73
C TRP A 15 12.12 -9.69 3.47
N ASN A 16 11.64 -9.86 2.24
CA ASN A 16 10.32 -9.42 1.86
C ASN A 16 9.22 -10.20 2.59
N ALA A 17 9.35 -11.51 2.72
CA ALA A 17 8.41 -12.33 3.48
C ALA A 17 8.38 -11.93 4.97
N LYS A 18 9.55 -11.69 5.57
CA LYS A 18 9.66 -11.28 6.99
C LYS A 18 9.06 -9.89 7.27
N ASN A 19 9.14 -8.97 6.30
CA ASN A 19 8.67 -7.59 6.45
C ASN A 19 7.35 -7.33 5.69
N ARG A 20 6.54 -8.38 5.50
CA ARG A 20 5.33 -8.33 4.67
C ARG A 20 4.35 -7.27 5.16
N GLU A 21 4.08 -7.20 6.46
CA GLU A 21 3.10 -6.25 7.01
C GLU A 21 3.54 -4.80 6.83
N HIS A 22 4.79 -4.49 7.14
CA HIS A 22 5.33 -3.14 6.96
C HIS A 22 5.32 -2.71 5.50
N ARG A 23 5.71 -3.58 4.57
CA ARG A 23 5.61 -3.26 3.13
C ARG A 23 4.17 -3.11 2.66
N ASN A 24 3.24 -3.93 3.15
CA ASN A 24 1.84 -3.81 2.81
C ASN A 24 1.28 -2.46 3.29
N TYR A 25 1.64 -2.04 4.51
CA TYR A 25 1.30 -0.71 5.03
C TYR A 25 1.83 0.40 4.11
N LEU A 26 3.12 0.37 3.76
CA LEU A 26 3.72 1.39 2.90
C LEU A 26 3.07 1.44 1.51
N THR A 27 2.81 0.27 0.91
CA THR A 27 2.18 0.14 -0.41
C THR A 27 0.77 0.70 -0.40
N LYS A 28 -0.04 0.36 0.62
CA LYS A 28 -1.39 0.92 0.79
C LYS A 28 -1.33 2.44 0.96
N ARG A 29 -0.40 2.93 1.78
CA ARG A 29 -0.21 4.36 2.03
C ARG A 29 0.17 5.14 0.78
N SER A 30 1.12 4.63 -0.02
CA SER A 30 1.54 5.30 -1.26
C SER A 30 0.44 5.27 -2.32
N SER A 31 -0.25 4.14 -2.45
CA SER A 31 -1.34 3.97 -3.41
C SER A 31 -2.51 4.92 -3.09
N ALA A 32 -2.95 4.96 -1.83
CA ALA A 32 -4.00 5.89 -1.39
C ALA A 32 -3.62 7.35 -1.66
N ARG A 33 -2.37 7.74 -1.37
CA ARG A 33 -1.88 9.09 -1.65
C ARG A 33 -1.91 9.42 -3.14
N SER A 34 -1.47 8.49 -4.00
CA SER A 34 -1.47 8.71 -5.45
C SER A 34 -2.89 8.84 -5.97
N PHE A 35 -3.80 7.98 -5.51
CA PHE A 35 -5.20 8.01 -5.92
C PHE A 35 -5.84 9.37 -5.61
N ILE A 36 -5.73 9.84 -4.36
CA ILE A 36 -6.25 11.14 -3.92
C ILE A 36 -5.70 12.30 -4.75
N ARG A 37 -4.41 12.25 -5.14
CA ARG A 37 -3.79 13.36 -5.89
C ARG A 37 -4.09 13.38 -7.38
N ASN A 38 -4.15 12.21 -7.99
CA ASN A 38 -4.01 12.10 -9.44
C ASN A 38 -5.22 11.45 -10.11
N ASN A 39 -6.07 10.73 -9.37
CA ASN A 39 -7.10 9.87 -9.96
C ASN A 39 -8.49 10.09 -9.37
N ALA A 40 -8.61 10.53 -8.13
CA ALA A 40 -9.88 10.69 -7.45
C ALA A 40 -10.74 11.78 -8.11
N THR A 41 -12.04 11.49 -8.26
CA THR A 41 -13.06 12.47 -8.60
C THR A 41 -13.48 13.27 -7.36
N LEU A 42 -14.29 14.31 -7.53
CA LEU A 42 -14.81 15.08 -6.40
C LEU A 42 -15.64 14.21 -5.45
N GLU A 43 -16.48 13.34 -5.99
CA GLU A 43 -17.30 12.40 -5.21
C GLU A 43 -16.43 11.43 -4.40
N ASP A 44 -15.36 10.89 -5.00
CA ASP A 44 -14.41 10.03 -4.29
C ASP A 44 -13.73 10.78 -3.14
N LEU A 45 -13.38 12.05 -3.33
CA LEU A 45 -12.74 12.86 -2.29
C LEU A 45 -13.69 13.10 -1.12
N ASP A 46 -14.95 13.46 -1.41
CA ASP A 46 -15.98 13.67 -0.39
C ASP A 46 -16.25 12.39 0.42
N GLU A 47 -16.35 11.24 -0.24
CA GLU A 47 -16.49 9.94 0.44
C GLU A 47 -15.27 9.63 1.32
N LEU A 48 -14.06 9.79 0.77
CA LEU A 48 -12.82 9.52 1.51
C LEU A 48 -12.67 10.44 2.73
N GLU A 49 -13.10 11.70 2.66
CA GLU A 49 -13.11 12.61 3.80
C GLU A 49 -14.03 12.13 4.92
N LEU A 50 -15.23 11.65 4.58
CA LEU A 50 -16.16 11.06 5.54
C LEU A 50 -15.55 9.82 6.22
N LEU A 51 -14.99 8.91 5.43
CA LEU A 51 -14.33 7.70 5.94
C LEU A 51 -13.16 8.03 6.88
N ILE A 52 -12.35 9.05 6.54
CA ILE A 52 -11.25 9.52 7.39
C ILE A 52 -11.79 10.10 8.70
N LYS A 53 -12.87 10.89 8.64
CA LYS A 53 -13.50 11.50 9.81
C LYS A 53 -14.03 10.43 10.77
N GLU A 54 -14.70 9.40 10.25
CA GLU A 54 -15.17 8.27 11.05
C GLU A 54 -14.02 7.48 11.68
N ARG A 55 -12.99 7.15 10.88
CA ARG A 55 -11.82 6.42 11.37
C ARG A 55 -11.12 7.15 12.51
N LYS A 56 -10.97 8.48 12.43
CA LYS A 56 -10.36 9.30 13.49
C LYS A 56 -11.13 9.28 14.81
N LYS A 57 -12.45 9.03 14.80
CA LYS A 57 -13.26 8.88 16.03
C LYS A 57 -13.04 7.53 16.71
N SER A 58 -12.61 6.52 15.95
CA SER A 58 -12.40 5.14 16.40
C SER A 58 -10.97 4.82 16.85
N ILE A 59 -10.06 5.79 16.75
CA ILE A 59 -8.66 5.71 17.21
C ILE A 59 -8.57 6.49 18.52
#